data_AF-A0A2P5CG69-F1
#
_entry.id   AF-A0A2P5CG69-F1
#
_cell.length_a   1.000
_cell.length_b   1.000
_cell.length_c   1.000
_cell.angle_alpha   90.00
_cell.angle_beta   90.00
_cell.angle_gamma   90.00
#
_symmetry.space_group_name_H-M   'P 1'
#
loop_
_entity.id
_entity.type
_entity.pdbx_description
1 polymer ?
#
loop_
_entity_poly.entity_id
_entity_poly.type
_entity_poly.pdbx_seq_one_letter_code
_entity_poly.pdbx_strand_id
1 'polypeptide(L)'
;MLKSLASTTTTTTTAPFLLISSSTIGAAAHSLSRTFLPSLSNLRPKPISPFPQTHRPFSLRTSSMNLLNKLGFGHRSADLSAESSSIAQGPDEDVPAPGQQFAQFGAGCFWGVELAFQRVPGVTKTEVGYSQGLLHNPTYEDICTGTTNHSEIVRVQYDPKECSYDTLLDVFWSRHDPTTLNRQNSATLVMILSAGNDVGTQYRSGIYYYTPEQEKSARGSLEKQQKLLNRKIVTELLPAKKFYRAEEYHQQYLAKGGRFGFKQSTDKGCNDPIRCYG
;
A
#
# COMPACT_ATOMS: atom_id res chain seq x y z
N MET A 1 -60.37 -34.24 38.73
CA MET A 1 -60.06 -34.48 40.15
C MET A 1 -58.68 -33.88 40.39
N LEU A 2 -58.59 -32.77 41.13
CA LEU A 2 -58.08 -32.71 42.53
C LEU A 2 -56.57 -32.99 42.62
N LYS A 3 -55.69 -32.20 43.27
CA LYS A 3 -55.57 -30.82 43.80
C LYS A 3 -54.43 -30.90 44.84
N SER A 4 -53.68 -29.80 45.04
CA SER A 4 -52.85 -29.52 46.23
C SER A 4 -51.55 -30.32 46.47
N LEU A 5 -50.54 -29.80 47.18
CA LEU A 5 -49.96 -28.42 47.29
C LEU A 5 -48.79 -28.43 48.30
N ALA A 6 -47.67 -27.75 47.98
CA ALA A 6 -46.67 -27.19 48.92
C ALA A 6 -45.96 -28.21 49.88
N SER A 7 -44.98 -27.92 50.75
CA SER A 7 -44.18 -26.72 51.15
C SER A 7 -42.99 -27.23 52.03
N THR A 8 -41.82 -26.60 52.26
CA THR A 8 -41.08 -25.43 51.72
C THR A 8 -39.65 -25.46 52.29
N THR A 9 -38.60 -25.04 51.56
CA THR A 9 -37.42 -24.40 52.18
C THR A 9 -36.68 -23.43 51.26
N THR A 10 -36.48 -22.22 51.76
CA THR A 10 -35.75 -21.10 51.15
C THR A 10 -34.30 -21.06 51.62
N THR A 11 -33.38 -20.60 50.76
CA THR A 11 -32.24 -19.79 51.24
C THR A 11 -31.79 -18.80 50.17
N THR A 12 -31.99 -17.52 50.47
CA THR A 12 -31.48 -16.39 49.69
C THR A 12 -30.20 -15.91 50.37
N THR A 13 -29.12 -15.65 49.63
CA THR A 13 -27.95 -14.95 50.16
C THR A 13 -27.51 -13.85 49.21
N THR A 14 -27.79 -12.61 49.61
CA THR A 14 -27.39 -11.37 48.95
C THR A 14 -25.93 -11.02 49.24
N ALA A 15 -25.31 -10.26 48.33
CA ALA A 15 -23.96 -9.72 48.50
C ALA A 15 -23.90 -8.59 49.55
N PRO A 16 -22.70 -8.20 49.98
CA PRO A 16 -22.43 -6.83 50.42
C PRO A 16 -21.55 -6.07 49.41
N PHE A 17 -22.01 -4.87 49.05
CA PHE A 17 -21.16 -3.80 48.53
C PHE A 17 -20.13 -3.37 49.58
N LEU A 18 -18.97 -2.90 49.15
CA LEU A 18 -18.08 -2.08 49.97
C LEU A 18 -17.85 -0.71 49.31
N LEU A 19 -18.49 0.30 49.90
CA LEU A 19 -18.29 1.72 49.64
C LEU A 19 -17.54 2.33 50.83
N ILE A 20 -16.32 2.81 50.61
CA ILE A 20 -15.55 3.67 51.53
C ILE A 20 -14.67 4.54 50.64
N SER A 21 -14.49 5.86 50.76
CA SER A 21 -15.16 6.98 51.42
C SER A 21 -14.32 8.20 50.99
N SER A 22 -14.95 9.31 50.64
CA SER A 22 -14.22 10.54 50.29
C SER A 22 -13.68 11.25 51.54
N SER A 23 -12.47 11.81 51.47
CA SER A 23 -12.04 12.88 52.38
C SER A 23 -11.17 13.91 51.66
N THR A 24 -11.71 15.12 51.53
CA THR A 24 -10.96 16.33 51.19
C THR A 24 -10.46 17.01 52.47
N ILE A 25 -9.33 17.74 52.38
CA ILE A 25 -8.96 19.01 53.08
C ILE A 25 -7.43 19.16 52.98
N GLY A 26 -6.95 20.40 52.81
CA GLY A 26 -5.56 20.77 53.13
C GLY A 26 -4.80 21.45 52.01
N ALA A 27 -5.02 22.76 51.82
CA ALA A 27 -4.10 23.59 51.04
C ALA A 27 -2.87 23.96 51.87
N ALA A 28 -1.68 23.86 51.29
CA ALA A 28 -0.45 24.44 51.84
C ALA A 28 0.42 24.97 50.69
N ALA A 29 0.72 26.27 50.71
CA ALA A 29 1.52 26.93 49.69
C ALA A 29 2.95 27.18 50.19
N HIS A 30 3.91 26.53 49.56
CA HIS A 30 5.34 26.85 49.58
C HIS A 30 5.89 26.42 48.21
N SER A 31 6.86 27.03 47.57
CA SER A 31 7.59 28.30 47.64
C SER A 31 8.54 28.20 46.44
N LEU A 32 8.95 29.32 45.85
CA LEU A 32 9.70 29.32 44.59
C LEU A 32 11.07 28.63 44.70
N SER A 33 11.37 27.70 43.78
CA SER A 33 12.74 27.43 43.36
C SER A 33 12.83 27.36 41.84
N ARG A 34 13.79 28.10 41.27
CA ARG A 34 14.00 28.21 39.83
C ARG A 34 14.81 27.01 39.32
N THR A 35 14.31 26.31 38.31
CA THR A 35 15.13 25.40 37.49
C THR A 35 15.04 25.77 36.01
N PHE A 36 16.07 26.50 35.58
CA PHE A 36 16.57 26.72 34.22
C PHE A 36 15.80 26.08 33.04
N LEU A 37 15.24 26.95 32.19
CA LEU A 37 15.01 26.67 30.77
C LEU A 37 16.34 26.75 30.01
N PRO A 38 16.75 25.74 29.21
CA PRO A 38 17.82 25.90 28.23
C PRO A 38 17.33 26.74 27.04
N SER A 39 18.17 27.67 26.57
CA SER A 39 17.86 28.54 25.42
C SER A 39 17.71 27.73 24.12
N LEU A 40 16.59 27.92 23.41
CA LEU A 40 16.43 27.49 22.01
C LEU A 40 17.19 28.44 21.08
N SER A 41 18.51 28.31 21.03
CA SER A 41 19.36 29.03 20.09
C SER A 41 20.64 28.23 19.79
N ASN A 42 20.55 27.27 18.85
CA ASN A 42 21.61 26.79 17.94
C ASN A 42 21.30 25.40 17.36
N LEU A 43 20.32 25.32 16.46
CA LEU A 43 20.23 24.24 15.49
C LEU A 43 20.37 24.83 14.09
N ARG A 44 21.61 24.87 13.58
CA ARG A 44 21.85 25.08 12.14
C ARG A 44 21.24 23.91 11.38
N PRO A 45 20.31 24.13 10.43
CA PRO A 45 19.97 23.09 9.47
C PRO A 45 21.24 22.74 8.66
N LYS A 46 21.63 21.48 8.67
CA LYS A 46 22.61 20.97 7.70
C LYS A 46 22.01 21.12 6.30
N PRO A 47 22.81 21.46 5.27
CA PRO A 47 22.28 21.69 3.93
C PRO A 47 21.56 20.45 3.42
N ILE A 48 20.35 20.66 2.91
CA ILE A 48 19.53 19.65 2.25
C ILE A 48 20.31 19.16 1.03
N SER A 49 20.57 17.85 0.94
CA SER A 49 21.07 17.24 -0.29
C SER A 49 20.03 17.46 -1.38
N PRO A 50 20.33 18.17 -2.48
CA PRO A 50 19.42 18.20 -3.61
C PRO A 50 19.34 16.80 -4.23
N PHE A 51 18.17 16.43 -4.74
CA PHE A 51 18.09 15.45 -5.82
C PHE A 51 19.07 15.86 -6.93
N PRO A 52 19.75 14.93 -7.61
CA PRO A 52 20.57 15.27 -8.77
C PRO A 52 19.68 15.77 -9.92
N GLN A 53 19.42 17.09 -9.94
CA GLN A 53 18.82 17.76 -11.09
C GLN A 53 19.85 17.77 -12.23
N THR A 54 19.76 16.80 -13.13
CA THR A 54 20.52 16.82 -14.39
C THR A 54 19.96 17.88 -15.33
N HIS A 55 20.34 19.14 -15.10
CA HIS A 55 20.11 20.22 -16.05
C HIS A 55 20.91 19.94 -17.32
N ARG A 56 20.24 19.54 -18.40
CA ARG A 56 20.84 19.55 -19.75
C ARG A 56 20.86 21.00 -20.26
N PRO A 57 21.95 21.47 -20.87
CA PRO A 57 21.94 22.76 -21.57
C PRO A 57 21.03 22.68 -22.80
N PHE A 58 20.28 23.75 -23.05
CA PHE A 58 19.50 23.92 -24.28
C PHE A 58 20.44 23.98 -25.49
N SER A 59 20.56 22.87 -26.23
CA SER A 59 21.21 22.86 -27.53
C SER A 59 20.15 23.08 -28.61
N LEU A 60 20.22 24.21 -29.31
CA LEU A 60 19.48 24.44 -30.56
C LEU A 60 20.04 23.51 -31.64
N ARG A 61 19.59 22.25 -31.64
CA ARG A 61 19.90 21.32 -32.71
C ARG A 61 19.09 21.69 -33.93
N THR A 62 19.76 22.31 -34.91
CA THR A 62 19.17 22.57 -36.23
C THR A 62 18.69 21.26 -36.84
N SER A 63 17.44 21.25 -37.31
CA SER A 63 16.85 20.09 -37.96
C SER A 63 17.46 19.92 -39.35
N SER A 64 18.55 19.15 -39.43
CA SER A 64 19.05 18.66 -40.71
C SER A 64 18.05 17.62 -41.23
N MET A 65 17.20 18.03 -42.18
CA MET A 65 16.25 17.13 -42.81
C MET A 65 17.00 16.14 -43.71
N ASN A 66 17.16 14.91 -43.23
CA ASN A 66 17.65 13.80 -44.04
C ASN A 66 16.63 13.48 -45.15
N LEU A 67 16.89 14.01 -46.34
CA LEU A 67 16.09 13.87 -47.57
C LEU A 67 16.17 12.47 -48.20
N LEU A 68 16.16 11.41 -47.36
CA LEU A 68 16.35 10.01 -47.76
C LEU A 68 15.29 9.04 -47.23
N ASN A 69 14.38 9.47 -46.34
CA ASN A 69 13.25 8.66 -45.89
C ASN A 69 12.07 8.61 -46.90
N LYS A 70 12.25 9.09 -48.14
CA LYS A 70 11.20 9.17 -49.16
C LYS A 70 11.16 7.95 -50.11
N LEU A 71 11.61 6.79 -49.65
CA LEU A 71 11.56 5.50 -50.37
C LEU A 71 11.00 4.37 -49.49
N GLY A 72 9.67 4.40 -49.27
CA GLY A 72 8.82 3.20 -49.26
C GLY A 72 8.92 2.15 -48.15
N PHE A 73 9.94 2.14 -47.28
CA PHE A 73 10.15 1.05 -46.30
C PHE A 73 9.92 1.49 -44.84
N GLY A 74 8.68 1.88 -44.51
CA GLY A 74 8.28 2.36 -43.19
C GLY A 74 7.22 1.49 -42.50
N HIS A 75 7.56 0.27 -42.07
CA HIS A 75 6.64 -0.58 -41.27
C HIS A 75 7.08 -0.86 -39.83
N ARG A 76 8.37 -0.72 -39.48
CA ARG A 76 8.89 -1.24 -38.20
C ARG A 76 8.33 -0.61 -36.92
N SER A 77 7.88 0.65 -36.94
CA SER A 77 7.47 1.34 -35.69
C SER A 77 6.09 0.93 -35.15
N ALA A 78 5.19 0.45 -36.01
CA ALA A 78 3.87 -0.03 -35.60
C ALA A 78 3.94 -1.49 -35.10
N ASP A 79 4.73 -2.32 -35.78
CA ASP A 79 4.92 -3.72 -35.40
C ASP A 79 5.55 -3.84 -33.99
N LEU A 80 6.59 -3.03 -33.70
CA LEU A 80 7.26 -3.04 -32.39
C LEU A 80 6.36 -2.56 -31.23
N SER A 81 5.42 -1.63 -31.47
CA SER A 81 4.50 -1.18 -30.41
C SER A 81 3.37 -2.19 -30.18
N ALA A 82 2.89 -2.86 -31.24
CA ALA A 82 1.95 -3.96 -31.13
C ALA A 82 2.55 -5.19 -30.43
N GLU A 83 3.79 -5.56 -30.75
CA GLU A 83 4.54 -6.64 -30.09
C GLU A 83 4.79 -6.32 -28.60
N SER A 84 5.31 -5.13 -28.31
CA SER A 84 5.53 -4.66 -26.93
C SER A 84 4.23 -4.73 -26.08
N SER A 85 3.11 -4.28 -26.66
CA SER A 85 1.80 -4.37 -26.02
C SER A 85 1.32 -5.81 -25.85
N SER A 86 1.56 -6.72 -26.81
CA SER A 86 1.10 -8.10 -26.69
C SER A 86 1.87 -8.86 -25.60
N ILE A 87 3.18 -8.61 -25.46
CA ILE A 87 4.00 -9.19 -24.39
C ILE A 87 3.59 -8.63 -23.02
N ALA A 88 3.37 -7.32 -22.90
CA ALA A 88 2.93 -6.69 -21.65
C ALA A 88 1.50 -7.04 -21.24
N GLN A 89 0.62 -7.35 -22.20
CA GLN A 89 -0.75 -7.81 -21.94
C GLN A 89 -0.88 -9.32 -21.73
N GLY A 90 0.19 -10.09 -21.97
CA GLY A 90 0.25 -11.53 -21.68
C GLY A 90 0.15 -11.85 -20.18
N PRO A 91 -0.08 -13.12 -19.82
CA PRO A 91 -0.15 -13.58 -18.43
C PRO A 91 1.19 -13.46 -17.68
N ASP A 92 1.14 -13.58 -16.36
CA ASP A 92 2.34 -13.77 -15.53
C ASP A 92 2.75 -15.25 -15.52
N GLU A 93 3.73 -15.60 -16.37
CA GLU A 93 4.28 -16.95 -16.53
C GLU A 93 5.36 -17.31 -15.47
N ASP A 94 5.63 -16.43 -14.51
CA ASP A 94 6.56 -16.75 -13.43
C ASP A 94 5.95 -17.80 -12.47
N VAL A 95 6.77 -18.71 -11.95
CA VAL A 95 6.33 -19.77 -11.02
C VAL A 95 6.75 -19.41 -9.58
N PRO A 96 5.83 -19.48 -8.58
CA PRO A 96 6.19 -19.22 -7.19
C PRO A 96 7.00 -20.38 -6.59
N ALA A 97 7.57 -20.19 -5.40
CA ALA A 97 8.28 -21.28 -4.72
C ALA A 97 7.35 -22.48 -4.42
N PRO A 98 7.87 -23.72 -4.31
CA PRO A 98 7.04 -24.91 -4.10
C PRO A 98 6.12 -24.80 -2.87
N GLY A 99 4.82 -25.05 -3.07
CA GLY A 99 3.79 -24.91 -2.02
C GLY A 99 3.15 -23.52 -1.94
N GLN A 100 3.77 -22.50 -2.52
CA GLN A 100 3.33 -21.11 -2.42
C GLN A 100 2.37 -20.72 -3.54
N GLN A 101 1.61 -19.65 -3.34
CA GLN A 101 0.79 -19.00 -4.36
C GLN A 101 1.19 -17.54 -4.55
N PHE A 102 0.99 -17.02 -5.76
CA PHE A 102 1.09 -15.59 -6.04
C PHE A 102 -0.23 -14.86 -5.78
N ALA A 103 -0.12 -13.58 -5.42
CA ALA A 103 -1.19 -12.58 -5.44
C ALA A 103 -0.63 -11.24 -5.90
N GLN A 104 -1.41 -10.42 -6.60
CA GLN A 104 -0.99 -9.10 -7.10
C GLN A 104 -2.00 -8.00 -6.69
N PHE A 105 -1.50 -6.89 -6.15
CA PHE A 105 -2.31 -5.79 -5.64
C PHE A 105 -1.72 -4.43 -6.03
N GLY A 106 -2.52 -3.53 -6.62
CA GLY A 106 -2.23 -2.10 -6.82
C GLY A 106 -3.06 -1.25 -5.86
N ALA A 107 -2.42 -0.39 -5.07
CA ALA A 107 -3.08 0.34 -3.97
C ALA A 107 -2.43 1.71 -3.70
N GLY A 108 -2.11 2.45 -4.76
CA GLY A 108 -1.29 3.66 -4.71
C GLY A 108 0.22 3.35 -4.67
N CYS A 109 1.02 4.28 -4.14
CA CYS A 109 2.47 4.13 -4.04
C CYS A 109 2.88 2.79 -3.41
N PHE A 110 3.55 1.94 -4.19
CA PHE A 110 3.82 0.54 -3.83
C PHE A 110 4.70 0.35 -2.58
N TRP A 111 5.42 1.38 -2.11
CA TRP A 111 6.32 1.28 -0.95
C TRP A 111 5.59 1.02 0.36
N GLY A 112 4.49 1.73 0.61
CA GLY A 112 3.65 1.52 1.80
C GLY A 112 2.84 0.22 1.72
N VAL A 113 2.47 -0.19 0.50
CA VAL A 113 1.73 -1.41 0.21
C VAL A 113 2.61 -2.64 0.44
N GLU A 114 3.87 -2.61 -0.03
CA GLU A 114 4.82 -3.70 0.18
C GLU A 114 5.05 -3.93 1.67
N LEU A 115 5.33 -2.87 2.42
CA LEU A 115 5.57 -2.95 3.86
C LEU A 115 4.38 -3.55 4.63
N ALA A 116 3.14 -3.29 4.19
CA ALA A 116 1.97 -3.92 4.79
C ALA A 116 1.97 -5.43 4.58
N PHE A 117 2.22 -5.91 3.36
CA PHE A 117 2.30 -7.35 3.07
C PHE A 117 3.52 -8.03 3.70
N GLN A 118 4.66 -7.35 3.82
CA GLN A 118 5.85 -7.87 4.50
C GLN A 118 5.55 -8.32 5.94
N ARG A 119 4.65 -7.62 6.64
CA ARG A 119 4.27 -7.87 8.03
C ARG A 119 3.25 -8.99 8.22
N VAL A 120 2.67 -9.55 7.15
CA VAL A 120 1.64 -10.59 7.24
C VAL A 120 2.29 -11.96 7.52
N PRO A 121 1.93 -12.68 8.59
CA PRO A 121 2.34 -14.08 8.79
C PRO A 121 1.94 -14.96 7.60
N GLY A 122 2.76 -15.95 7.24
CA GLY A 122 2.57 -16.78 6.03
C GLY A 122 2.90 -16.11 4.68
N VAL A 123 3.09 -14.78 4.61
CA VAL A 123 3.74 -14.14 3.46
C VAL A 123 5.24 -14.42 3.50
N THR A 124 5.77 -15.01 2.43
CA THR A 124 7.17 -15.49 2.34
C THR A 124 8.06 -14.64 1.44
N LYS A 125 7.49 -13.95 0.44
CA LYS A 125 8.19 -12.95 -0.37
C LYS A 125 7.25 -11.82 -0.76
N THR A 126 7.77 -10.60 -0.82
CA THR A 126 7.14 -9.46 -1.48
C THR A 126 8.08 -8.93 -2.55
N GLU A 127 7.53 -8.37 -3.61
CA GLU A 127 8.28 -7.58 -4.59
C GLU A 127 7.40 -6.53 -5.25
N VAL A 128 7.96 -5.34 -5.45
CA VAL A 128 7.29 -4.23 -6.14
C VAL A 128 7.58 -4.26 -7.64
N GLY A 129 6.64 -3.78 -8.43
CA GLY A 129 6.76 -3.82 -9.89
C GLY A 129 5.61 -3.13 -10.62
N TYR A 130 5.59 -3.36 -11.92
CA TYR A 130 4.66 -2.77 -12.87
C TYR A 130 3.91 -3.87 -13.63
N SER A 131 2.61 -3.72 -13.82
CA SER A 131 1.79 -4.65 -14.64
C SER A 131 0.57 -3.94 -15.24
N GLN A 132 -0.26 -4.67 -16.00
CA GLN A 132 -1.47 -4.23 -16.71
C GLN A 132 -1.30 -3.19 -17.82
N GLY A 133 -0.11 -2.61 -18.01
CA GLY A 133 0.18 -1.65 -19.06
C GLY A 133 0.59 -2.25 -20.40
N LEU A 134 0.96 -1.38 -21.34
CA LEU A 134 1.15 -1.68 -22.76
C LEU A 134 2.64 -1.66 -23.18
N LEU A 135 3.57 -1.45 -22.24
CA LEU A 135 5.00 -1.35 -22.54
C LEU A 135 5.73 -2.57 -22.00
N HIS A 136 6.44 -3.28 -22.87
CA HIS A 136 7.35 -4.34 -22.48
C HIS A 136 8.64 -3.74 -21.87
N ASN A 137 9.07 -4.26 -20.72
CA ASN A 137 10.24 -3.82 -19.95
C ASN A 137 10.27 -2.30 -19.63
N PRO A 138 9.22 -1.74 -18.99
CA PRO A 138 9.18 -0.33 -18.62
C PRO A 138 10.19 0.00 -17.51
N THR A 139 10.83 1.16 -17.55
CA THR A 139 11.59 1.72 -16.41
C THR A 139 10.69 2.60 -15.54
N TYR A 140 11.11 2.92 -14.32
CA TYR A 140 10.38 3.87 -13.48
C TYR A 140 10.14 5.23 -14.16
N GLU A 141 11.08 5.72 -14.98
CA GLU A 141 10.91 6.94 -15.76
C GLU A 141 9.77 6.83 -16.79
N ASP A 142 9.63 5.69 -17.46
CA ASP A 142 8.52 5.44 -18.39
C ASP A 142 7.18 5.45 -17.63
N ILE A 143 7.13 4.80 -16.46
CA ILE A 143 5.95 4.76 -15.58
C ILE A 143 5.57 6.17 -15.12
N CYS A 144 6.56 7.00 -14.75
CA CYS A 144 6.35 8.39 -14.34
C CYS A 144 5.72 9.27 -15.43
N THR A 145 5.80 8.89 -16.71
CA THR A 145 5.09 9.63 -17.78
C THR A 145 3.56 9.49 -17.70
N GLY A 146 3.06 8.45 -17.04
CA GLY A 146 1.64 8.08 -17.02
C GLY A 146 1.10 7.53 -18.36
N THR A 147 1.93 7.43 -19.41
CA THR A 147 1.49 7.05 -20.77
C THR A 147 1.46 5.54 -21.02
N THR A 148 2.18 4.76 -20.20
CA THR A 148 2.36 3.31 -20.40
C THR A 148 1.15 2.47 -19.95
N ASN A 149 0.20 3.08 -19.24
CA ASN A 149 -0.96 2.45 -18.61
C ASN A 149 -0.65 1.34 -17.56
N HIS A 150 0.61 1.18 -17.15
CA HIS A 150 0.93 0.27 -16.05
C HIS A 150 0.31 0.75 -14.74
N SER A 151 0.09 -0.17 -13.80
CA SER A 151 -0.08 0.13 -12.38
C SER A 151 1.22 -0.18 -11.64
N GLU A 152 1.58 0.65 -10.66
CA GLU A 152 2.41 0.19 -9.55
C GLU A 152 1.65 -0.91 -8.80
N ILE A 153 2.33 -2.01 -8.54
CA ILE A 153 1.77 -3.16 -7.82
C ILE A 153 2.80 -3.80 -6.89
N VAL A 154 2.28 -4.54 -5.91
CA VAL A 154 3.03 -5.53 -5.13
C VAL A 154 2.63 -6.91 -5.60
N ARG A 155 3.60 -7.75 -5.97
CA ARG A 155 3.44 -9.20 -6.10
C ARG A 155 3.87 -9.86 -4.80
N VAL A 156 3.00 -10.69 -4.25
CA VAL A 156 3.15 -11.38 -2.96
C VAL A 156 3.24 -12.88 -3.22
N GLN A 157 4.19 -13.57 -2.57
CA GLN A 157 4.16 -15.03 -2.43
C GLN A 157 3.81 -15.40 -0.98
N TYR A 158 2.82 -16.27 -0.81
CA TYR A 158 2.33 -16.72 0.49
C TYR A 158 2.14 -18.24 0.53
N ASP A 159 2.26 -18.84 1.71
CA ASP A 159 1.83 -20.23 1.94
C ASP A 159 0.32 -20.24 2.24
N PRO A 160 -0.53 -20.87 1.40
CA PRO A 160 -1.98 -20.96 1.64
C PRO A 160 -2.38 -21.70 2.93
N LYS A 161 -1.45 -22.42 3.57
CA LYS A 161 -1.66 -23.11 4.86
C LYS A 161 -1.46 -22.18 6.06
N GLU A 162 -0.65 -21.14 5.91
CA GLU A 162 -0.37 -20.16 6.97
C GLU A 162 -1.14 -18.84 6.78
N CYS A 163 -1.42 -18.45 5.53
CA CYS A 163 -2.11 -17.21 5.18
C CYS A 163 -3.21 -17.48 4.15
N SER A 164 -4.43 -17.00 4.42
CA SER A 164 -5.51 -17.09 3.44
C SER A 164 -5.50 -15.91 2.47
N TYR A 165 -6.01 -16.11 1.25
CA TYR A 165 -6.16 -15.00 0.29
C TYR A 165 -7.11 -13.91 0.82
N ASP A 166 -8.12 -14.28 1.61
CA ASP A 166 -9.01 -13.33 2.31
C ASP A 166 -8.23 -12.45 3.30
N THR A 167 -7.21 -12.99 3.99
CA THR A 167 -6.31 -12.20 4.85
C THR A 167 -5.51 -11.16 4.06
N LEU A 168 -5.08 -11.49 2.85
CA LEU A 168 -4.40 -10.53 1.97
C LEU A 168 -5.36 -9.45 1.46
N LEU A 169 -6.62 -9.81 1.19
CA LEU A 169 -7.67 -8.87 0.81
C LEU A 169 -8.00 -7.90 1.97
N ASP A 170 -8.10 -8.38 3.21
CA ASP A 170 -8.33 -7.51 4.38
C ASP A 170 -7.18 -6.49 4.55
N VAL A 171 -5.93 -6.93 4.39
CA VAL A 171 -4.75 -6.04 4.41
C VAL A 171 -4.82 -5.01 3.29
N PHE A 172 -5.16 -5.43 2.06
CA PHE A 172 -5.36 -4.54 0.91
C PHE A 172 -6.41 -3.46 1.20
N TRP A 173 -7.61 -3.84 1.68
CA TRP A 173 -8.69 -2.91 2.00
C TRP A 173 -8.36 -1.96 3.16
N SER A 174 -7.51 -2.37 4.11
CA SER A 174 -7.05 -1.51 5.22
C SER A 174 -5.97 -0.49 4.83
N ARG A 175 -5.24 -0.73 3.73
CA ARG A 175 -4.01 0.02 3.39
C ARG A 175 -4.28 1.30 2.61
N HIS A 176 -5.42 1.41 1.94
CA HIS A 176 -5.70 2.50 0.99
C HIS A 176 -7.19 2.86 0.96
N ASP A 177 -7.53 4.02 0.36
CA ASP A 177 -8.90 4.38 0.01
C ASP A 177 -9.23 3.79 -1.37
N PRO A 178 -10.11 2.76 -1.48
CA PRO A 178 -10.46 2.12 -2.74
C PRO A 178 -11.49 2.90 -3.58
N THR A 179 -11.82 4.14 -3.19
CA THR A 179 -12.88 4.97 -3.80
C THR A 179 -12.33 6.19 -4.53
N THR A 180 -11.01 6.30 -4.68
CA THR A 180 -10.31 7.34 -5.43
C THR A 180 -9.79 6.81 -6.77
N LEU A 181 -10.39 7.24 -7.87
CA LEU A 181 -10.00 6.80 -9.22
C LEU A 181 -8.69 7.47 -9.65
N ASN A 182 -7.72 6.67 -10.10
CA ASN A 182 -6.41 7.12 -10.62
C ASN A 182 -5.70 8.11 -9.69
N ARG A 183 -5.84 7.88 -8.38
CA ARG A 183 -5.23 8.68 -7.33
C ARG A 183 -5.24 7.88 -6.03
N GLN A 184 -4.19 7.99 -5.22
CA GLN A 184 -4.27 7.58 -3.83
C GLN A 184 -4.18 8.77 -2.89
N ASN A 185 -5.31 9.09 -2.24
CA ASN A 185 -5.32 9.98 -1.09
C ASN A 185 -5.07 9.14 0.18
N SER A 186 -4.31 9.68 1.13
CA SER A 186 -4.07 9.03 2.42
C SER A 186 -5.19 9.35 3.40
N ALA A 187 -6.01 8.35 3.73
CA ALA A 187 -7.33 8.51 4.38
C ALA A 187 -7.29 8.87 5.89
N THR A 188 -6.17 9.34 6.43
CA THR A 188 -6.03 9.64 7.86
C THR A 188 -5.37 10.99 8.08
N LEU A 189 -5.90 11.80 9.00
CA LEU A 189 -5.43 13.17 9.29
C LEU A 189 -3.92 13.23 9.63
N VAL A 190 -3.39 12.19 10.27
CA VAL A 190 -1.95 12.06 10.58
C VAL A 190 -1.10 11.76 9.34
N MET A 191 -1.66 11.10 8.31
CA MET A 191 -0.95 10.84 7.04
C MET A 191 -1.07 11.99 6.03
N ILE A 192 -2.11 12.82 6.11
CA ILE A 192 -2.30 14.00 5.24
C ILE A 192 -1.11 14.98 5.30
N LEU A 193 -0.41 15.05 6.45
CA LEU A 193 0.77 15.90 6.63
C LEU A 193 2.09 15.28 6.12
N SER A 194 2.06 14.08 5.53
CA SER A 194 3.29 13.39 5.08
C SER A 194 3.16 12.67 3.74
N ALA A 195 1.95 12.54 3.18
CA ALA A 195 1.73 11.99 1.85
C ALA A 195 1.51 13.11 0.81
N GLY A 196 2.28 13.09 -0.28
CA GLY A 196 1.94 13.83 -1.49
C GLY A 196 0.69 13.22 -2.14
N ASN A 197 -0.03 14.01 -2.93
CA ASN A 197 -1.15 13.52 -3.71
C ASN A 197 -0.62 12.70 -4.90
N ASP A 198 -0.55 11.39 -4.75
CA ASP A 198 -0.17 10.48 -5.83
C ASP A 198 -1.31 10.42 -6.85
N VAL A 199 -1.20 11.20 -7.93
CA VAL A 199 -2.20 11.30 -9.00
C VAL A 199 -1.65 10.71 -10.29
N GLY A 200 -2.39 9.76 -10.87
CA GLY A 200 -2.00 9.05 -12.08
C GLY A 200 -2.65 7.68 -12.18
N THR A 201 -2.76 7.15 -13.40
CA THR A 201 -3.27 5.79 -13.65
C THR A 201 -2.41 4.73 -12.98
N GLN A 202 -1.12 5.00 -12.80
CA GLN A 202 -0.18 4.11 -12.11
C GLN A 202 -0.48 3.89 -10.62
N TYR A 203 -1.27 4.78 -10.00
CA TYR A 203 -1.64 4.70 -8.57
C TYR A 203 -3.07 4.20 -8.35
N ARG A 204 -3.65 3.51 -9.35
CA ARG A 204 -5.03 2.99 -9.26
C ARG A 204 -5.14 1.83 -8.27
N SER A 205 -6.35 1.64 -7.75
CA SER A 205 -6.72 0.48 -6.95
C SER A 205 -7.03 -0.70 -7.87
N GLY A 206 -6.40 -1.85 -7.65
CA GLY A 206 -6.61 -3.06 -8.46
C GLY A 206 -6.21 -4.34 -7.72
N ILE A 207 -6.98 -5.40 -7.95
CA ILE A 207 -6.68 -6.76 -7.51
C ILE A 207 -6.52 -7.62 -8.77
N TYR A 208 -5.34 -8.23 -8.93
CA TYR A 208 -5.00 -9.00 -10.12
C TYR A 208 -4.86 -10.48 -9.76
N TYR A 209 -5.85 -11.27 -10.17
CA TYR A 209 -6.02 -12.65 -9.71
C TYR A 209 -5.34 -13.65 -10.63
N TYR A 210 -4.75 -14.69 -10.04
CA TYR A 210 -4.12 -15.82 -10.74
C TYR A 210 -5.08 -16.99 -10.96
N THR A 211 -6.14 -17.12 -10.14
CA THR A 211 -7.10 -18.24 -10.23
C THR A 211 -8.56 -17.79 -10.09
N PRO A 212 -9.53 -18.59 -10.56
CA PRO A 212 -10.96 -18.32 -10.36
C PRO A 212 -11.39 -18.23 -8.88
N GLU A 213 -10.70 -18.96 -7.99
CA GLU A 213 -10.93 -18.90 -6.54
C GLU A 213 -10.52 -17.53 -5.99
N GLN A 214 -9.37 -17.01 -6.41
CA GLN A 214 -8.93 -15.65 -6.08
C GLN A 214 -9.90 -14.60 -6.63
N GLU A 215 -10.39 -14.75 -7.87
CA GLU A 215 -11.42 -13.84 -8.43
C GLU A 215 -12.69 -13.84 -7.57
N LYS A 216 -13.20 -15.03 -7.23
CA LYS A 216 -14.41 -15.21 -6.43
C LYS A 216 -14.27 -14.60 -5.03
N SER A 217 -13.14 -14.83 -4.36
CA SER A 217 -12.83 -14.23 -3.05
C SER A 217 -12.67 -12.71 -3.15
N ALA A 218 -11.95 -12.20 -4.14
CA ALA A 218 -11.78 -10.77 -4.37
C ALA A 218 -13.13 -10.07 -4.57
N ARG A 219 -13.99 -10.62 -5.44
CA ARG A 219 -15.35 -10.12 -5.69
C ARG A 219 -16.21 -10.14 -4.43
N GLY A 220 -16.20 -11.24 -3.68
CA GLY A 220 -16.91 -11.36 -2.41
C GLY A 220 -16.42 -10.37 -1.34
N SER A 221 -15.11 -10.09 -1.27
CA SER A 221 -14.55 -9.08 -0.36
C SER A 221 -14.91 -7.65 -0.78
N LEU A 222 -14.92 -7.34 -2.08
CA LEU A 222 -15.36 -6.05 -2.61
C LEU A 222 -16.83 -5.78 -2.24
N GLU A 223 -17.71 -6.76 -2.41
CA GLU A 223 -19.13 -6.65 -2.01
C GLU A 223 -19.33 -6.47 -0.51
N LYS A 224 -18.47 -7.06 0.34
CA LYS A 224 -18.46 -6.82 1.79
C LYS A 224 -17.98 -5.39 2.09
N GLN A 225 -16.84 -4.98 1.53
CA GLN A 225 -16.21 -3.69 1.79
C GLN A 225 -17.09 -2.52 1.28
N GLN A 226 -17.78 -2.68 0.15
CA GLN A 226 -18.67 -1.67 -0.38
C GLN A 226 -19.83 -1.34 0.57
N LYS A 227 -20.29 -2.30 1.39
CA LYS A 227 -21.34 -2.06 2.41
C LYS A 227 -20.86 -1.22 3.59
N LEU A 228 -19.54 -1.09 3.78
CA LEU A 228 -18.92 -0.27 4.82
C LEU A 228 -18.58 1.15 4.32
N LEU A 229 -18.63 1.39 3.00
CA LEU A 229 -18.18 2.63 2.36
C LEU A 229 -19.33 3.35 1.65
N ASN A 230 -19.57 4.62 2.01
CA ASN A 230 -20.57 5.47 1.36
C ASN A 230 -20.22 5.84 -0.09
N ARG A 231 -18.93 5.81 -0.43
CA ARG A 231 -18.42 6.08 -1.78
C ARG A 231 -18.29 4.77 -2.55
N LYS A 232 -18.56 4.80 -3.86
CA LYS A 232 -18.40 3.62 -4.72
C LYS A 232 -16.93 3.22 -4.80
N ILE A 233 -16.64 1.93 -4.60
CA ILE A 233 -15.33 1.33 -4.85
C ILE A 233 -15.04 1.36 -6.35
N VAL A 234 -13.81 1.74 -6.70
CA VAL A 234 -13.31 1.83 -8.09
C VAL A 234 -12.19 0.83 -8.38
N THR A 235 -11.89 -0.06 -7.43
CA THR A 235 -10.94 -1.17 -7.59
C THR A 235 -11.27 -2.03 -8.80
N GLU A 236 -10.32 -2.18 -9.73
CA GLU A 236 -10.46 -3.12 -10.84
C GLU A 236 -10.18 -4.56 -10.40
N LEU A 237 -10.99 -5.51 -10.86
CA LEU A 237 -10.78 -6.95 -10.68
C LEU A 237 -10.49 -7.56 -12.05
N LEU A 238 -9.23 -7.91 -12.32
CA LEU A 238 -8.78 -8.39 -13.63
C LEU A 238 -7.81 -9.58 -13.47
N PRO A 239 -7.63 -10.43 -14.49
CA PRO A 239 -6.59 -11.45 -14.48
C PRO A 239 -5.19 -10.85 -14.30
N ALA A 240 -4.32 -11.54 -13.59
CA ALA A 240 -2.90 -11.23 -13.49
C ALA A 240 -2.24 -11.25 -14.88
N LYS A 241 -1.42 -10.24 -15.15
CA LYS A 241 -0.65 -10.08 -16.38
C LYS A 241 0.83 -9.98 -16.07
N LYS A 242 1.66 -9.98 -17.11
CA LYS A 242 3.12 -10.00 -17.01
C LYS A 242 3.62 -9.01 -15.95
N PHE A 243 4.39 -9.53 -15.01
CA PHE A 243 4.98 -8.76 -13.93
C PHE A 243 6.36 -8.24 -14.35
N TYR A 244 6.56 -6.93 -14.27
CA TYR A 244 7.86 -6.30 -14.45
C TYR A 244 8.38 -5.86 -13.08
N ARG A 245 9.33 -6.60 -12.52
CA ARG A 245 9.97 -6.25 -11.23
C ARG A 245 10.62 -4.87 -11.34
N ALA A 246 10.25 -3.95 -10.45
CA ALA A 246 10.84 -2.61 -10.40
C ALA A 246 12.29 -2.68 -9.91
N GLU A 247 13.04 -1.61 -10.16
CA GLU A 247 14.45 -1.46 -9.84
C GLU A 247 14.74 -1.66 -8.34
N GLU A 248 15.92 -2.18 -8.02
CA GLU A 248 16.28 -2.63 -6.67
C GLU A 248 16.27 -1.51 -5.60
N TYR A 249 16.26 -0.23 -6.01
CA TYR A 249 16.10 0.90 -5.10
C TYR A 249 14.65 1.12 -4.64
N HIS A 250 13.63 0.62 -5.36
CA HIS A 250 12.24 0.64 -4.92
C HIS A 250 11.90 -0.52 -3.96
N GLN A 251 12.61 -1.64 -4.09
CA GLN A 251 12.34 -2.89 -3.36
C GLN A 251 12.59 -2.69 -1.87
N GLN A 252 11.61 -2.99 -1.01
CA GLN A 252 11.66 -2.85 0.45
C GLN A 252 12.10 -1.45 0.93
N TYR A 253 11.76 -0.40 0.18
CA TYR A 253 12.26 0.98 0.37
C TYR A 253 12.12 1.50 1.81
N LEU A 254 10.96 1.31 2.44
CA LEU A 254 10.69 1.78 3.81
C LEU A 254 11.45 0.99 4.88
N ALA A 255 11.73 -0.29 4.63
CA ALA A 255 12.57 -1.13 5.50
C ALA A 255 14.05 -0.76 5.37
N LYS A 256 14.49 -0.36 4.16
CA LYS A 256 15.84 0.14 3.88
C LYS A 256 16.08 1.52 4.52
N GLY A 257 15.04 2.33 4.73
CA GLY A 257 15.08 3.59 5.49
C GLY A 257 14.16 4.69 4.97
N GLY A 258 13.55 4.50 3.80
CA GLY A 258 12.77 5.53 3.12
C GLY A 258 13.57 6.79 2.79
N ARG A 259 12.85 7.86 2.46
CA ARG A 259 13.36 9.18 2.07
C ARG A 259 14.14 9.89 3.18
N PHE A 260 13.83 9.58 4.44
CA PHE A 260 14.35 10.30 5.61
C PHE A 260 15.34 9.48 6.44
N GLY A 261 15.62 8.22 6.07
CA GLY A 261 16.52 7.30 6.79
C GLY A 261 15.90 6.60 8.00
N PHE A 262 14.65 6.92 8.37
CA PHE A 262 13.92 6.29 9.46
C PHE A 262 13.25 4.99 9.00
N LYS A 263 13.98 3.88 9.18
CA LYS A 263 13.48 2.52 8.89
C LYS A 263 12.14 2.25 9.60
N GLN A 264 11.27 1.53 8.92
CA GLN A 264 10.02 1.01 9.48
C GLN A 264 10.12 -0.52 9.57
N SER A 265 9.72 -1.11 10.70
CA SER A 265 9.87 -2.56 10.90
C SER A 265 9.01 -3.36 9.91
N THR A 266 9.56 -4.48 9.45
CA THR A 266 8.90 -5.50 8.62
C THR A 266 8.46 -6.73 9.43
N ASP A 267 8.61 -6.70 10.76
CA ASP A 267 8.36 -7.85 11.63
C ASP A 267 6.91 -8.37 11.49
N LYS A 268 6.75 -9.69 11.54
CA LYS A 268 5.45 -10.34 11.39
C LYS A 268 4.51 -9.91 12.52
N GLY A 269 3.34 -9.37 12.17
CA GLY A 269 2.38 -8.80 13.13
C GLY A 269 2.70 -7.38 13.62
N CYS A 270 3.70 -6.68 13.04
CA CYS A 270 3.97 -5.29 13.40
C CYS A 270 2.81 -4.35 12.98
N ASN A 271 2.19 -3.69 13.96
CA ASN A 271 1.06 -2.78 13.76
C ASN A 271 1.45 -1.28 13.80
N ASP A 272 2.75 -0.96 13.78
CA ASP A 272 3.22 0.42 13.76
C ASP A 272 2.67 1.18 12.54
N PRO A 273 2.16 2.42 12.66
CA PRO A 273 1.59 3.16 11.54
C PRO A 273 2.59 3.34 10.38
N ILE A 274 2.25 2.78 9.22
CA ILE A 274 3.07 2.86 8.01
C ILE A 274 3.05 4.30 7.46
N ARG A 275 4.21 4.95 7.44
CA ARG A 275 4.43 6.27 6.81
C ARG A 275 4.82 6.08 5.35
N CYS A 276 4.13 6.76 4.44
CA CYS A 276 4.23 6.48 2.99
C CYS A 276 5.65 6.58 2.41
N TYR A 277 6.50 7.46 2.96
CA TYR A 277 7.82 7.76 2.39
C TYR A 277 9.01 7.56 3.32
N GLY A 278 8.80 7.27 4.60
CA GLY A 278 9.86 7.25 5.63
C GLY A 278 9.38 7.89 6.92
#